data_AF-A0A857JQQ4-F1
#
_entry.id   AF-A0A857JQQ4-F1
#
_cell.length_a   1.000
_cell.length_b   1.000
_cell.length_c   1.000
_cell.angle_alpha   90.00
_cell.angle_beta   90.00
_cell.angle_gamma   90.00
#
_symmetry.space_group_name_H-M   'P 1'
#
loop_
_entity.id
_entity.type
_entity.pdbx_description
1 polymer ?
#
loop_
_entity_poly.entity_id
_entity_poly.type
_entity_poly.pdbx_seq_one_letter_code
_entity_poly.pdbx_strand_id
1 'polypeptide(L)'
;MATATCWQCGTFLEGIITPVSRREECSQCQTDIHACKMCLYYDAQNRTGCDEERAEYIVDKERANFCEYYGLSSKAFDDTKLDKQRQAKAQLAALFGDDTDDNIKSDTEVENRPKGSYSIDPDDKGSASDLIEHETPAQAAERKLRALLNQ
;
A
#
# COMPACT_ATOMS: atom_id res chain seq x y z
N MET A 1 8.84 8.85 22.98
CA MET A 1 7.97 8.21 21.98
C MET A 1 6.84 9.16 21.67
N ALA A 2 6.54 9.38 20.40
CA ALA A 2 5.43 10.20 19.94
C ALA A 2 4.22 9.33 19.59
N THR A 3 3.05 9.96 19.46
CA THR A 3 1.83 9.35 18.95
C THR A 3 1.33 10.16 17.75
N ALA A 4 0.66 9.50 16.83
CA ALA A 4 0.05 10.12 15.66
C ALA A 4 -1.11 9.27 15.13
N THR A 5 -1.92 9.85 14.26
CA THR A 5 -2.96 9.11 13.52
C THR A 5 -2.54 9.05 12.06
N CYS A 6 -2.54 7.86 11.47
CA CYS A 6 -2.16 7.66 10.08
C CYS A 6 -3.06 8.48 9.14
N TRP A 7 -2.45 9.31 8.29
CA TRP A 7 -3.15 10.18 7.34
C TRP A 7 -4.04 9.44 6.33
N GLN A 8 -3.69 8.18 6.01
CA GLN A 8 -4.38 7.40 4.99
C GLN A 8 -5.51 6.56 5.55
N CYS A 9 -5.25 5.74 6.57
CA CYS A 9 -6.21 4.77 7.10
C CYS A 9 -6.82 5.15 8.45
N GLY A 10 -6.34 6.21 9.11
CA GLY A 10 -6.88 6.65 10.40
C GLY A 10 -6.45 5.82 11.60
N THR A 11 -5.55 4.83 11.42
CA THR A 11 -5.05 4.03 12.53
C THR A 11 -4.26 4.88 13.51
N PHE A 12 -4.54 4.72 14.80
CA PHE A 12 -3.74 5.30 15.88
C PHE A 12 -2.39 4.60 15.99
N LEU A 13 -1.32 5.39 15.96
CA LEU A 13 0.06 4.94 16.03
C LEU A 13 0.67 5.41 17.35
N GLU A 14 1.23 4.47 18.10
CA GLU A 14 1.90 4.71 19.37
C GLU A 14 3.36 4.26 19.31
N GLY A 15 4.18 4.75 20.24
CA GLY A 15 5.56 4.27 20.35
C GLY A 15 6.50 4.76 19.26
N ILE A 16 6.14 5.79 18.48
CA ILE A 16 6.99 6.28 17.38
C ILE A 16 8.26 6.90 17.95
N ILE A 17 9.42 6.41 17.51
CA ILE A 17 10.73 6.95 17.88
C ILE A 17 10.96 8.27 17.15
N THR A 18 11.42 9.30 17.86
CA THR A 18 11.75 10.61 17.28
C THR A 18 13.27 10.85 17.33
N PRO A 19 13.86 11.45 16.28
CA PRO A 19 13.24 11.85 15.01
C PRO A 19 12.74 10.64 14.20
N VAL A 20 11.61 10.81 13.50
CA VAL A 20 10.94 9.72 12.80
C VAL A 20 11.84 9.20 11.68
N SER A 21 12.07 7.89 11.68
CA SER A 21 12.83 7.22 10.62
C SER A 21 12.13 7.39 9.27
N ARG A 22 12.91 7.56 8.20
CA ARG A 22 12.36 7.56 6.82
C ARG A 22 11.77 6.21 6.39
N ARG A 23 12.03 5.15 7.15
CA ARG A 23 11.49 3.80 6.95
C ARG A 23 10.34 3.49 7.91
N GLU A 24 9.90 4.47 8.69
CA GLU A 24 8.76 4.30 9.57
C GLU A 24 7.49 4.23 8.72
N GLU A 25 6.73 3.16 8.88
CA GLU A 25 5.53 2.86 8.10
C GLU A 25 4.34 2.59 9.03
N CYS A 26 3.13 2.86 8.55
CA CYS A 26 1.92 2.49 9.27
C CYS A 26 1.78 0.96 9.35
N SER A 27 1.54 0.43 10.55
CA SER A 27 1.36 -1.01 10.77
C SER A 27 0.13 -1.64 10.10
N GLN A 28 -0.82 -0.82 9.62
CA GLN A 28 -2.04 -1.29 8.98
C GLN A 28 -2.02 -1.15 7.46
N CYS A 29 -1.66 0.03 6.94
CA CYS A 29 -1.71 0.31 5.51
C CYS A 29 -0.32 0.46 4.85
N GLN A 30 0.76 0.31 5.62
CA GLN A 30 2.16 0.40 5.14
C GLN A 30 2.51 1.74 4.47
N THR A 31 1.70 2.79 4.71
CA THR A 31 2.03 4.14 4.21
C THR A 31 3.21 4.71 4.98
N ASP A 32 4.05 5.48 4.29
CA ASP A 32 5.20 6.14 4.87
C ASP A 32 4.77 7.17 5.92
N ILE A 33 5.34 7.09 7.13
CA ILE A 33 5.10 8.07 8.18
C ILE A 33 5.97 9.31 7.98
N HIS A 34 7.20 9.17 7.49
CA HIS A 34 8.05 10.31 7.10
C HIS A 34 7.65 10.88 5.72
N ALA A 35 6.38 11.20 5.54
CA ALA A 35 5.82 11.80 4.33
C ALA A 35 5.28 13.20 4.62
N CYS A 36 5.19 14.06 3.61
CA CYS A 36 4.64 15.41 3.81
C CYS A 36 3.23 15.37 4.40
N LYS A 37 2.37 14.41 4.00
CA LYS A 37 1.02 14.23 4.57
C LYS A 37 0.99 14.07 6.10
N MET A 38 2.06 13.59 6.71
CA MET A 38 2.20 13.42 8.16
C MET A 38 2.97 14.56 8.83
N CYS A 39 3.49 15.51 8.05
CA CYS A 39 4.30 16.61 8.55
C CYS A 39 3.42 17.71 9.17
N LEU A 40 3.88 18.31 10.26
CA LEU A 40 3.21 19.42 10.94
C LEU A 40 3.22 20.73 10.14
N TYR A 41 4.14 20.87 9.19
CA TYR A 41 4.27 22.03 8.30
C TYR A 41 3.57 21.85 6.94
N TYR A 42 2.91 20.71 6.72
CA TYR A 42 2.24 20.45 5.46
C TYR A 42 0.93 21.24 5.38
N ASP A 43 0.84 22.09 4.36
CA ASP A 43 -0.40 22.78 4.00
C ASP A 43 -0.76 22.46 2.55
N ALA A 44 -1.91 21.83 2.35
CA ALA A 44 -2.43 21.51 1.02
C ALA A 44 -2.91 22.74 0.23
N GLN A 45 -3.16 23.88 0.88
CA GLN A 45 -3.58 25.12 0.23
C GLN A 45 -2.40 25.96 -0.24
N ASN A 46 -1.22 25.77 0.37
CA ASN A 46 0.00 26.45 -0.02
C ASN A 46 0.49 25.96 -1.39
N ARG A 47 0.98 26.88 -2.23
CA ARG A 47 1.49 26.58 -3.57
C ARG A 47 2.64 25.55 -3.56
N THR A 48 3.51 25.59 -2.56
CA THR A 48 4.63 24.64 -2.40
C THR A 48 4.20 23.37 -1.66
N GLY A 49 3.05 23.40 -1.00
CA GLY A 49 2.58 22.34 -0.11
C GLY A 49 3.23 22.34 1.27
N CYS A 50 3.91 23.42 1.69
CA CYS A 50 4.67 23.49 2.93
C CYS A 50 4.77 24.93 3.45
N ASP A 51 4.52 25.13 4.75
CA ASP A 51 4.59 26.44 5.41
C ASP A 51 6.00 26.84 5.85
N GLU A 52 6.95 25.91 5.84
CA GLU A 52 8.37 26.21 6.06
C GLU A 52 9.04 26.62 4.74
N GLU A 53 9.42 27.89 4.62
CA GLU A 53 9.99 28.48 3.41
C GLU A 53 11.35 27.90 3.03
N ARG A 54 12.14 27.46 4.01
CA ARG A 54 13.47 26.86 3.78
C ARG A 54 13.41 25.37 3.49
N ALA A 55 12.24 24.75 3.61
CA ALA A 55 12.07 23.33 3.34
C ALA A 55 12.25 23.02 1.85
N GLU A 56 12.76 21.83 1.59
CA GLU A 56 12.89 21.32 0.24
C GLU A 56 11.52 21.13 -0.43
N TYR A 57 11.44 21.40 -1.73
CA TYR A 57 10.24 21.12 -2.49
C TYR A 57 10.13 19.62 -2.79
N ILE A 58 9.22 18.95 -2.08
CA ILE A 58 8.88 17.55 -2.33
C ILE A 58 7.79 17.45 -3.40
N VAL A 59 8.00 16.64 -4.45
CA VAL A 59 6.99 16.42 -5.51
C VAL A 59 5.90 15.49 -5.01
N ASP A 60 6.29 14.30 -4.56
CA ASP A 60 5.36 13.30 -4.03
C ASP A 60 5.18 13.49 -2.53
N LYS A 61 4.05 14.09 -2.15
CA LYS A 61 3.75 14.42 -0.75
C LYS A 61 3.36 13.20 0.09
N GLU A 62 3.08 12.06 -0.55
CA GLU A 62 2.54 10.86 0.09
C GLU A 62 3.62 9.82 0.40
N ARG A 63 4.82 9.98 -0.16
CA ARG A 63 5.94 9.05 0.04
C ARG A 63 7.02 9.59 0.98
N ALA A 64 7.83 8.66 1.47
CA ALA A 64 9.01 8.94 2.28
C ALA A 64 9.94 9.93 1.55
N ASN A 65 10.37 10.96 2.28
CA ASN A 65 11.27 11.98 1.76
C ASN A 65 12.45 12.27 2.72
N PHE A 66 13.30 13.21 2.32
CA PHE A 66 14.55 13.54 3.00
C PHE A 66 14.50 14.90 3.70
N CYS A 67 13.31 15.51 3.80
CA CYS A 67 13.17 16.86 4.32
C CYS A 67 13.62 16.94 5.79
N GLU A 68 14.69 17.70 6.04
CA GLU A 68 15.25 17.87 7.38
C GLU A 68 14.32 18.66 8.33
N TYR A 69 13.37 19.41 7.78
CA TYR A 69 12.36 20.15 8.51
C TYR A 69 11.14 19.30 8.89
N TYR A 70 11.14 18.00 8.58
CA TYR A 70 10.04 17.13 8.93
C TYR A 70 9.79 17.13 10.45
N GLY A 71 8.54 17.36 10.83
CA GLY A 71 8.06 17.16 12.20
C GLY A 71 6.75 16.40 12.19
N LEU A 72 6.64 15.36 13.01
CA LEU A 72 5.44 14.51 13.06
C LEU A 72 4.23 15.30 13.58
N SER A 73 3.14 15.30 12.82
CA SER A 73 1.87 15.91 13.21
C SER A 73 0.98 14.93 13.97
N SER A 74 0.35 15.41 15.04
CA SER A 74 -0.72 14.68 15.74
C SER A 74 -2.09 14.85 15.09
N LYS A 75 -2.21 15.72 14.08
CA LYS A 75 -3.48 16.11 13.41
C LYS A 75 -3.44 15.88 11.89
N ALA A 76 -2.60 14.97 11.42
CA ALA A 76 -2.45 14.67 9.99
C ALA A 76 -3.71 14.04 9.36
N PHE A 77 -4.54 13.40 10.18
CA PHE A 77 -5.70 12.67 9.72
C PHE A 77 -6.99 13.50 9.81
N ASP A 78 -7.82 13.42 8.77
CA ASP A 78 -9.13 14.10 8.66
C ASP A 78 -10.25 13.07 8.46
N ASP A 79 -10.93 12.74 9.56
CA ASP A 79 -12.08 11.82 9.57
C ASP A 79 -13.17 12.24 8.58
N THR A 80 -13.43 13.56 8.47
CA THR A 80 -14.51 14.06 7.61
C THR A 80 -14.23 13.80 6.14
N LYS A 81 -12.96 13.82 5.74
CA LYS A 81 -12.53 13.51 4.39
C LYS A 81 -12.66 12.01 4.10
N LEU A 82 -12.31 11.15 5.06
CA LEU A 82 -12.44 9.71 4.89
C LEU A 82 -13.90 9.28 4.74
N ASP A 83 -14.79 9.83 5.56
CA ASP A 83 -16.23 9.50 5.47
C ASP A 83 -16.84 9.96 4.15
N LYS A 84 -16.47 11.15 3.67
CA LYS A 84 -16.87 11.61 2.32
C LYS A 84 -16.35 10.69 1.23
N GLN A 85 -15.11 10.22 1.34
CA GLN A 85 -14.54 9.27 0.38
C GLN A 85 -15.31 7.94 0.37
N ARG A 86 -15.63 7.38 1.55
CA ARG A 86 -16.43 6.15 1.67
C ARG A 86 -17.82 6.31 1.06
N GLN A 87 -18.50 7.42 1.37
CA GLN A 87 -19.82 7.73 0.80
C GLN A 87 -19.76 7.88 -0.72
N ALA A 88 -18.77 8.59 -1.25
CA ALA A 88 -18.59 8.76 -2.69
C ALA A 88 -18.32 7.41 -3.38
N LYS A 89 -17.50 6.54 -2.79
CA LYS A 89 -17.23 5.19 -3.32
C LYS A 89 -18.51 4.34 -3.36
N ALA A 90 -19.29 4.34 -2.28
CA ALA A 90 -20.56 3.60 -2.20
C ALA A 90 -21.58 4.13 -3.22
N GLN A 91 -21.67 5.45 -3.38
CA GLN A 91 -22.55 6.06 -4.39
C GLN A 91 -22.13 5.69 -5.81
N LEU A 92 -20.83 5.69 -6.12
CA LEU A 92 -20.33 5.26 -7.43
C LEU A 92 -20.65 3.78 -7.69
N ALA A 93 -20.42 2.89 -6.73
CA ALA A 93 -20.73 1.46 -6.87
C ALA A 93 -22.22 1.22 -7.18
N ALA A 94 -23.12 1.94 -6.48
CA ALA A 94 -24.56 1.89 -6.73
C ALA A 94 -24.96 2.36 -8.14
N LEU A 95 -24.20 3.29 -8.75
CA LEU A 95 -24.46 3.75 -10.13
C LEU A 95 -24.08 2.72 -11.19
N PHE A 96 -23.12 1.85 -10.89
CA PHE A 96 -22.62 0.83 -11.84
C PHE A 96 -23.16 -0.58 -11.56
N GLY A 97 -23.90 -0.77 -10.47
CA GLY A 97 -24.45 -2.08 -10.10
C GLY A 97 -23.41 -3.04 -9.51
N ASP A 98 -22.29 -2.52 -9.01
CA ASP A 98 -21.33 -3.29 -8.22
C ASP A 98 -21.85 -3.32 -6.78
N ASP A 99 -22.41 -4.46 -6.37
CA ASP A 99 -22.73 -4.73 -4.97
C ASP A 99 -21.43 -4.96 -4.20
N THR A 100 -20.70 -3.89 -3.84
CA THR A 100 -19.53 -4.02 -2.97
C THR A 100 -19.99 -4.21 -1.53
N ASP A 101 -20.36 -5.45 -1.19
CA ASP A 101 -20.47 -5.93 0.18
C ASP A 101 -19.07 -5.93 0.82
N ASP A 102 -18.64 -4.79 1.34
CA ASP A 102 -17.48 -4.68 2.24
C ASP A 102 -17.88 -5.28 3.62
N ASN A 103 -18.11 -6.60 3.66
CA ASN A 103 -18.15 -7.40 4.88
C ASN A 103 -16.92 -8.31 4.89
N ILE A 104 -15.79 -7.75 5.33
CA ILE A 104 -14.61 -8.54 5.66
C ILE A 104 -14.97 -9.36 6.89
N LYS A 105 -15.50 -10.56 6.69
CA LYS A 105 -15.40 -11.63 7.66
C LYS A 105 -13.94 -12.06 7.68
N SER A 106 -13.30 -11.84 8.83
CA SER A 106 -12.06 -12.51 9.17
C SER A 106 -12.34 -14.01 9.31
N ASP A 107 -12.17 -14.76 8.22
CA ASP A 107 -12.03 -16.21 8.32
C ASP A 107 -10.60 -16.50 8.80
N THR A 108 -10.45 -16.46 10.11
CA THR A 108 -9.53 -17.37 10.80
C THR A 108 -9.98 -18.80 10.51
N GLU A 109 -9.18 -19.55 9.75
CA GLU A 109 -8.88 -20.98 9.96
C GLU A 109 -8.14 -21.54 8.72
N VAL A 110 -6.82 -21.70 8.82
CA VAL A 110 -6.14 -22.79 8.13
C VAL A 110 -5.45 -23.62 9.20
N GLU A 111 -6.18 -24.60 9.69
CA GLU A 111 -5.66 -25.73 10.42
C GLU A 111 -4.65 -26.52 9.57
N ASN A 112 -3.54 -26.89 10.24
CA ASN A 112 -2.83 -28.16 10.08
C ASN A 112 -2.28 -28.53 8.68
N ARG A 113 -1.12 -27.96 8.34
CA ARG A 113 -0.20 -28.57 7.36
C ARG A 113 0.69 -29.62 8.07
N PRO A 114 0.59 -30.92 7.73
CA PRO A 114 1.50 -31.91 8.29
C PRO A 114 2.91 -31.74 7.70
N LYS A 115 3.92 -31.82 8.57
CA LYS A 115 5.34 -31.87 8.21
C LYS A 115 5.65 -33.22 7.57
N GLY A 116 5.76 -33.26 6.25
CA GLY A 116 6.36 -34.38 5.52
C GLY A 116 7.85 -34.12 5.30
N SER A 117 8.69 -34.67 6.18
CA SER A 117 10.10 -34.94 5.88
C SER A 117 10.16 -36.07 4.87
N TYR A 118 10.83 -35.90 3.73
CA TYR A 118 11.29 -37.06 2.98
C TYR A 118 12.65 -36.81 2.34
N SER A 119 13.51 -37.78 2.61
CA SER A 119 14.90 -37.88 2.20
C SER A 119 15.01 -38.07 0.70
N ILE A 120 16.13 -37.61 0.15
CA ILE A 120 16.54 -37.83 -1.23
C ILE A 120 17.12 -39.24 -1.30
N ASP A 121 16.47 -40.15 -2.03
CA ASP A 121 17.10 -41.35 -2.59
C ASP A 121 16.93 -41.34 -4.12
N PRO A 122 17.97 -41.67 -4.91
CA PRO A 122 18.07 -41.22 -6.29
C PRO A 122 17.85 -42.36 -7.29
N ASP A 123 16.67 -42.98 -7.34
CA ASP A 123 16.37 -43.98 -8.37
C ASP A 123 14.85 -44.20 -8.54
N ASP A 124 14.16 -43.35 -9.30
CA ASP A 124 12.98 -43.82 -10.07
C ASP A 124 12.66 -42.90 -11.26
N LYS A 125 12.40 -43.51 -12.41
CA LYS A 125 12.14 -42.87 -13.70
C LYS A 125 10.63 -42.86 -13.95
N GLY A 126 10.01 -41.69 -14.10
CA GLY A 126 8.56 -41.60 -14.38
C GLY A 126 8.08 -40.31 -15.01
N SER A 127 7.93 -40.36 -16.34
CA SER A 127 7.10 -39.58 -17.28
C SER A 127 6.68 -38.13 -17.01
N ALA A 128 6.97 -37.29 -18.01
CA ALA A 128 6.36 -36.00 -18.26
C ALA A 128 4.86 -36.10 -18.57
N SER A 129 4.05 -35.29 -17.89
CA SER A 129 2.86 -34.62 -18.45
C SER A 129 2.25 -33.66 -17.44
N ASP A 130 1.91 -32.47 -17.94
CA ASP A 130 0.94 -31.50 -17.39
C ASP A 130 1.44 -30.48 -16.36
N LEU A 131 2.31 -29.57 -16.81
CA LEU A 131 2.33 -28.20 -16.30
C LEU A 131 1.34 -27.36 -17.13
N ILE A 132 0.19 -27.02 -16.54
CA ILE A 132 -0.73 -26.04 -17.11
C ILE A 132 -0.08 -24.67 -16.98
N GLU A 133 0.58 -24.21 -18.05
CA GLU A 133 1.08 -22.85 -18.17
C GLU A 133 -0.09 -21.89 -18.35
N HIS A 134 -0.54 -21.25 -17.27
CA HIS A 134 -1.42 -20.10 -17.38
C HIS A 134 -0.63 -18.90 -17.92
N GLU A 135 -0.74 -18.67 -19.23
CA GLU A 135 -0.19 -17.48 -19.88
C GLU A 135 -0.91 -16.23 -19.37
N THR A 136 -0.15 -15.28 -18.84
CA THR A 136 -0.68 -14.00 -18.39
C THR A 136 -1.06 -13.11 -19.59
N PRO A 137 -2.01 -12.17 -19.42
CA PRO A 137 -2.34 -11.19 -20.46
C PRO A 137 -1.12 -10.40 -20.97
N ALA A 138 -0.13 -10.16 -20.10
CA ALA A 138 1.11 -9.51 -20.45
C ALA A 138 1.96 -10.35 -21.42
N GLN A 139 2.12 -11.65 -21.15
CA GLN A 139 2.85 -12.58 -22.02
C GLN A 139 2.20 -12.71 -23.40
N ALA A 140 0.86 -12.73 -23.45
CA ALA A 140 0.12 -12.77 -24.71
C ALA A 140 0.32 -11.49 -25.55
N ALA A 141 0.37 -10.32 -24.91
CA ALA A 141 0.63 -9.05 -25.57
C ALA A 141 2.06 -8.98 -26.15
N GLU A 142 3.06 -9.45 -25.40
CA GLU A 142 4.45 -9.51 -25.86
C GLU A 142 4.64 -10.42 -27.08
N ARG A 143 4.00 -11.59 -27.09
CA ARG A 143 4.04 -12.51 -28.24
C ARG A 143 3.44 -11.86 -29.48
N LYS A 144 2.30 -11.17 -29.32
CA LYS A 144 1.62 -10.49 -30.43
C LYS A 144 2.46 -9.32 -30.97
N LEU A 145 3.14 -8.59 -30.11
CA LEU A 145 4.08 -7.52 -30.51
C LEU A 145 5.25 -8.09 -31.32
N ARG A 146 5.87 -9.18 -30.85
CA ARG A 146 6.98 -9.85 -31.56
C ARG A 146 6.54 -10.38 -32.93
N ALA A 147 5.33 -10.90 -33.06
CA ALA A 147 4.79 -11.38 -34.33
C ALA A 147 4.52 -10.25 -35.35
N LEU A 148 4.23 -9.04 -34.88
CA LEU A 148 4.04 -7.87 -35.75
C LEU A 148 5.36 -7.26 -36.22
N LEU A 149 6.40 -7.32 -35.40
CA LEU A 149 7.72 -6.76 -35.74
C LEU A 149 8.53 -7.64 -36.72
N ASN A 150 8.17 -8.92 -36.85
CA ASN A 150 8.82 -9.88 -37.75
C ASN A 150 8.05 -10.10 -39.07
N GLN A 151 7.12 -9.20 -39.41
CA GLN A 151 6.49 -9.08 -40.74
C GLN A 151 7.14 -7.93 -41.51
#